data_AF-A0A7V2NIB8-F1
#
_entry.id   AF-A0A7V2NIB8-F1
#
_cell.length_a   1.000
_cell.length_b   1.000
_cell.length_c   1.000
_cell.angle_alpha   90.00
_cell.angle_beta   90.00
_cell.angle_gamma   90.00
#
_symmetry.space_group_name_H-M   'P 1'
#
loop_
_entity.id
_entity.type
_entity.pdbx_description
1 polymer ?
#
loop_
_entity_poly.entity_id
_entity_poly.type
_entity_poly.pdbx_seq_one_letter_code
_entity_poly.pdbx_strand_id
1 'polypeptide(L)'
;MAVTAIVGCQWGDEGKGKIVDLLSEPADIVARYQGGPNAGHTVVHEGEETILHQIPSGILHPNVICLLGSGSVIDPRILFEEIEQLESRRS
;
A
#
# COMPACT_ATOMS: atom_id res chain seq x y z
N MET A 1 -9.70 1.11 21.55
CA MET A 1 -9.26 1.32 20.16
C MET A 1 -9.22 -0.03 19.46
N ALA A 2 -9.75 -0.12 18.25
CA ALA A 2 -9.75 -1.35 17.44
C ALA A 2 -8.72 -1.22 16.31
N VAL A 3 -8.07 -2.31 15.95
CA VAL A 3 -7.14 -2.40 14.82
C VAL A 3 -7.63 -3.52 13.92
N THR A 4 -7.75 -3.22 12.63
CA THR A 4 -8.08 -4.21 11.61
C THR A 4 -6.80 -4.74 11.00
N ALA A 5 -6.57 -6.05 11.10
CA ALA A 5 -5.43 -6.72 10.48
C ALA A 5 -5.89 -7.51 9.26
N ILE A 6 -5.24 -7.27 8.12
CA ILE A 6 -5.48 -8.00 6.88
C ILE A 6 -4.29 -8.93 6.66
N VAL A 7 -4.55 -10.24 6.60
CA VAL A 7 -3.54 -11.29 6.46
C VAL A 7 -3.92 -12.24 5.34
N GLY A 8 -2.92 -12.82 4.68
CA GLY A 8 -3.12 -13.91 3.72
C GLY A 8 -3.13 -15.23 4.47
N CYS A 9 -4.16 -16.04 4.25
CA CYS A 9 -4.30 -17.35 4.88
C CYS A 9 -3.83 -18.50 3.96
N GLN A 10 -3.26 -18.18 2.80
CA GLN A 10 -2.81 -19.12 1.78
C GLN A 10 -1.33 -18.84 1.43
N TRP A 11 -0.94 -19.04 0.17
CA TRP A 11 0.43 -18.89 -0.33
C TRP A 11 0.61 -17.68 -1.25
N GLY A 12 0.02 -16.54 -0.89
CA GLY A 12 0.12 -15.33 -1.70
C GLY A 12 -1.00 -15.21 -2.75
N ASP A 13 -1.01 -14.06 -3.44
CA ASP A 13 -1.96 -13.72 -4.50
C ASP A 13 -3.46 -13.81 -4.15
N GLU A 14 -3.81 -13.69 -2.86
CA GLU A 14 -5.20 -13.73 -2.40
C GLU A 14 -5.99 -12.42 -2.63
N GLY A 15 -5.43 -11.48 -3.40
CA GLY A 15 -6.08 -10.19 -3.68
C GLY A 15 -6.14 -9.24 -2.47
N LYS A 16 -5.26 -9.40 -1.48
CA LYS A 16 -5.23 -8.60 -0.24
C LYS A 16 -5.20 -7.09 -0.52
N GLY A 17 -4.44 -6.65 -1.53
CA GLY A 17 -4.32 -5.23 -1.88
C GLY A 17 -5.68 -4.57 -2.16
N LYS A 18 -6.59 -5.29 -2.82
CA LYS A 18 -7.96 -4.80 -3.08
C LYS A 18 -8.78 -4.65 -1.81
N ILE A 19 -8.60 -5.57 -0.86
CA ILE A 19 -9.28 -5.51 0.45
C ILE A 19 -8.70 -4.39 1.31
N VAL A 20 -7.38 -4.20 1.28
CA VAL A 20 -6.71 -3.09 1.96
C VAL A 20 -7.23 -1.77 1.43
N ASP A 21 -7.25 -1.58 0.11
CA ASP A 21 -7.76 -0.38 -0.55
C ASP A 21 -9.20 -0.05 -0.11
N LEU A 22 -10.12 -1.02 -0.24
CA LEU A 22 -11.53 -0.85 0.18
C LEU A 22 -11.68 -0.46 1.66
N LEU A 23 -10.83 -0.98 2.54
CA LEU A 23 -10.89 -0.70 3.99
C LEU A 23 -10.06 0.51 4.41
N SER A 24 -9.29 1.11 3.48
CA SER A 24 -8.40 2.24 3.76
C SER A 24 -9.15 3.57 3.76
N GLU A 25 -10.24 3.72 3.01
CA GLU A 25 -10.99 4.98 2.90
C GLU A 25 -11.42 5.58 4.27
N PRO A 26 -11.96 4.80 5.24
CA PRO A 26 -12.30 5.34 6.55
C PRO A 26 -11.15 5.28 7.58
N ALA A 27 -9.95 4.84 7.20
CA ALA A 27 -8.85 4.66 8.15
C ALA A 27 -8.07 5.97 8.36
N ASP A 28 -7.57 6.21 9.57
CA ASP A 28 -6.62 7.31 9.80
C ASP A 28 -5.18 6.92 9.40
N ILE A 29 -4.85 5.63 9.54
CA ILE A 29 -3.51 5.09 9.31
C ILE A 29 -3.60 3.73 8.60
N VAL A 30 -2.82 3.56 7.55
CA VAL A 30 -2.62 2.26 6.87
C VAL A 30 -1.14 1.89 6.94
N ALA A 31 -0.84 0.77 7.59
CA ALA A 31 0.52 0.36 7.89
C ALA A 31 0.89 -0.97 7.23
N ARG A 32 2.07 -1.02 6.62
CA ARG A 32 2.75 -2.28 6.30
C ARG A 32 3.60 -2.69 7.49
N TYR A 33 3.43 -3.92 7.97
CA TYR A 33 4.11 -4.40 9.18
C TYR A 33 5.29 -5.34 8.91
N GLN A 34 5.38 -5.95 7.72
CA GLN A 34 6.45 -6.88 7.33
C GLN A 34 6.60 -6.97 5.81
N GLY A 35 7.65 -7.66 5.37
CA GLY A 35 7.90 -7.98 3.96
C GLY A 35 8.78 -6.92 3.28
N GLY A 36 9.04 -7.08 1.98
CA GLY A 36 9.83 -6.13 1.20
C GLY A 36 9.16 -5.81 -0.15
N PRO A 37 9.92 -5.34 -1.14
CA PRO A 37 9.43 -5.11 -2.51
C PRO A 37 9.25 -6.42 -3.31
N ASN A 38 9.00 -7.54 -2.65
CA ASN A 38 8.90 -8.87 -3.27
C ASN A 38 7.50 -9.21 -3.78
N ALA A 39 6.53 -8.35 -3.53
CA ALA A 39 5.16 -8.45 -4.02
C ALA A 39 4.72 -7.08 -4.54
N GLY A 40 3.87 -7.08 -5.57
CA GLY A 40 3.18 -5.90 -6.05
C GLY A 40 1.68 -6.05 -5.83
N HIS A 41 0.99 -4.94 -5.58
CA HIS A 41 -0.46 -4.91 -5.63
C HIS A 41 -0.91 -3.79 -6.55
N THR A 42 -1.84 -4.13 -7.43
CA THR A 42 -2.48 -3.16 -8.31
C THR A 42 -3.58 -2.46 -7.54
N VAL A 43 -3.54 -1.13 -7.56
CA VAL A 43 -4.60 -0.26 -7.07
C VAL A 43 -5.16 0.53 -8.24
N VAL A 44 -6.45 0.81 -8.20
CA VAL A 44 -7.15 1.58 -9.24
C VAL A 44 -7.81 2.77 -8.59
N HIS A 45 -7.36 3.98 -8.94
CA HIS A 45 -7.95 5.23 -8.44
C HIS A 45 -8.38 6.07 -9.64
N GLU A 46 -9.64 6.52 -9.65
CA GLU A 46 -10.20 7.36 -10.73
C GLU A 46 -10.03 6.80 -12.16
N GLY A 47 -9.94 5.46 -12.29
CA GLY A 47 -9.76 4.78 -13.57
C GLY A 47 -8.29 4.59 -14.00
N GLU A 48 -7.33 5.04 -13.20
CA GLU A 48 -5.91 4.81 -13.44
C GLU A 48 -5.36 3.66 -12.58
N GLU A 49 -4.61 2.76 -13.22
CA GLU A 49 -3.93 1.66 -12.53
C GLU A 49 -2.53 2.08 -12.05
N THR A 50 -2.24 1.77 -10.79
CA THR A 50 -0.90 1.93 -10.21
C THR A 50 -0.47 0.62 -9.56
N ILE A 51 0.78 0.22 -9.78
CA ILE A 51 1.37 -0.94 -9.12
C ILE A 51 2.26 -0.42 -8.00
N LEU A 52 1.98 -0.85 -6.77
CA LEU A 52 2.76 -0.49 -5.59
C LEU A 52 3.40 -1.75 -5.00
N HIS A 53 4.69 -1.68 -4.70
CA HIS A 53 5.45 -2.77 -4.08
C HIS A 53 5.75 -2.50 -2.62
N GLN A 54 6.08 -1.28 -2.22
CA GLN A 54 6.41 -0.94 -0.83
C GLN A 54 5.39 -0.01 -0.19
N ILE A 55 5.00 1.06 -0.88
CA ILE A 55 4.05 2.04 -0.37
C ILE A 55 2.70 1.35 -0.06
N PRO A 56 2.09 1.58 1.12
CA PRO A 56 0.76 1.05 1.44
C PRO A 56 -0.32 1.58 0.50
N SER A 57 -1.33 0.77 0.19
CA SER A 57 -2.44 1.12 -0.73
C SER A 57 -3.19 2.39 -0.31
N GLY A 58 -3.21 2.68 1.00
CA GLY A 58 -3.84 3.86 1.55
C GLY A 58 -3.33 5.20 1.00
N ILE A 59 -2.21 5.22 0.27
CA ILE A 59 -1.58 6.45 -0.25
C ILE A 59 -2.48 7.23 -1.22
N LEU A 60 -3.47 6.53 -1.80
CA LEU A 60 -4.47 7.11 -2.71
C LEU A 60 -5.57 7.88 -1.97
N HIS A 61 -5.67 7.75 -0.65
CA HIS A 61 -6.64 8.47 0.16
C HIS A 61 -5.97 9.67 0.84
N PRO A 62 -6.36 10.93 0.53
CA PRO A 62 -5.65 12.13 1.00
C PRO A 62 -5.53 12.27 2.52
N ASN A 63 -6.47 11.70 3.27
CA ASN A 63 -6.53 11.82 4.73
C ASN A 63 -5.88 10.64 5.47
N VAL A 64 -5.33 9.66 4.73
CA VAL A 64 -4.72 8.47 5.31
C VAL A 64 -3.22 8.66 5.47
N ILE A 65 -2.71 8.40 6.66
CA ILE A 65 -1.26 8.32 6.89
C ILE A 65 -0.76 6.92 6.51
N CYS A 66 0.14 6.85 5.54
CA CYS A 66 0.82 5.61 5.19
C CYS A 66 2.07 5.39 6.04
N LEU A 67 2.16 4.23 6.70
CA LEU A 67 3.28 3.87 7.55
C LEU A 67 4.00 2.63 7.02
N LEU A 68 5.31 2.74 6.84
CA LEU A 68 6.21 1.59 6.69
C LEU A 68 6.74 1.21 8.06
N GLY A 69 6.22 0.13 8.63
CA GLY A 69 6.61 -0.38 9.93
C GLY A 69 8.01 -0.99 9.92
N SER A 70 8.66 -1.01 11.08
CA SER A 70 10.05 -1.46 11.26
C SER A 70 10.32 -2.94 10.91
N GLY A 71 9.27 -3.75 10.75
CA GLY A 71 9.39 -5.13 10.27
C GLY A 71 9.51 -5.24 8.73
N SER A 72 9.41 -4.14 8.01
CA SER A 72 9.53 -4.11 6.54
C SER A 72 10.98 -3.95 6.12
N VAL A 73 11.40 -4.71 5.10
CA VAL A 73 12.67 -4.50 4.40
C VAL A 73 12.46 -3.42 3.35
N ILE A 74 13.13 -2.29 3.51
CA ILE A 74 12.99 -1.15 2.61
C ILE A 74 14.10 -1.20 1.55
N ASP A 75 13.72 -1.26 0.28
CA ASP A 75 14.60 -0.96 -0.84
C ASP A 75 14.43 0.53 -1.20
N PRO A 76 15.43 1.38 -0.91
CA PRO A 76 15.31 2.82 -1.16
C PRO A 76 15.08 3.15 -2.63
N ARG A 77 15.70 2.40 -3.55
CA ARG A 77 15.59 2.70 -4.98
C ARG A 77 14.14 2.52 -5.45
N ILE A 78 13.55 1.37 -5.17
CA ILE A 78 12.16 1.08 -5.54
C ILE A 78 11.20 2.04 -4.83
N LEU A 79 11.48 2.40 -3.57
CA LEU A 79 10.63 3.33 -2.83
C LEU A 79 10.63 4.73 -3.48
N PHE A 80 11.80 5.26 -3.84
CA PHE A 80 11.87 6.55 -4.51
C PHE A 80 11.25 6.51 -5.92
N GLU A 81 11.43 5.42 -6.67
CA GLU A 81 10.77 5.21 -7.97
C GLU A 81 9.23 5.23 -7.81
N GLU A 82 8.68 4.56 -6.79
CA GLU A 82 7.24 4.60 -6.50
C GLU A 82 6.76 6.01 -6.11
N ILE A 83 7.52 6.74 -5.30
CA ILE A 83 7.18 8.12 -4.91
C ILE A 83 7.14 9.02 -6.14
N GLU A 84 8.18 8.99 -6.99
CA GLU A 84 8.24 9.79 -8.22
C GLU A 84 7.08 9.45 -9.18
N GLN A 85 6.74 8.16 -9.29
CA GLN A 85 5.59 7.72 -10.09
C GLN A 85 4.27 8.27 -9.56
N LEU A 86 4.09 8.33 -8.24
CA LEU A 86 2.88 8.89 -7.62
C LEU A 86 2.84 10.42 -7.73
N GLU A 87 3.97 11.10 -7.54
CA GLU A 87 4.07 12.56 -7.64
C GLU A 87 3.85 13.06 -9.07
N SER A 88 4.38 12.35 -10.08
CA SER A 88 4.19 12.74 -11.49
C SER A 88 2.73 12.68 -11.96
N ARG A 89 1.86 11.99 -11.22
CA ARG A 89 0.42 11.83 -11.50
C ARG A 89 -0.46 12.80 -10.72
N ARG A 90 0.06 13.50 -9.71
CA ARG A 90 -0.65 14.59 -9.01
C ARG A 90 -0.57 15.87 -9.85
N SER A 91 -1.38 15.97 -10.90
CA SER A 91 -1.62 17.20 -11.67
C SER A 91 -2.96 17.83 -11.35
#